data_AF-A0A357IX46-F1
#
_entry.id   AF-A0A357IX46-F1
#
_cell.length_a   1.000
_cell.length_b   1.000
_cell.length_c   1.000
_cell.angle_alpha   90.00
_cell.angle_beta   90.00
_cell.angle_gamma   90.00
#
_symmetry.space_group_name_H-M   'P 1'
#
loop_
_entity.id
_entity.type
_entity.pdbx_description
1 polymer ?
#
loop_
_entity_poly.entity_id
_entity_poly.type
_entity_poly.pdbx_seq_one_letter_code
_entity_poly.pdbx_strand_id
1 'polypeptide(L)'
;MNQDEVIAKIELAFQGVPQPSEITLHVAEAHDNYDYGQDSEHRKKDFQGPWQEVPEEHIENCQCALTYLDPVGFRFYLPAFMVWYLRHYKNSNKVKLDNALYALETYSGEPRMEQYK
;
A
#
# COMPACT_ATOMS: atom_id res chain seq x y z
N MET A 1 -3.40 12.83 -20.26
CA MET A 1 -4.21 12.07 -19.30
C MET A 1 -4.27 12.89 -18.02
N ASN A 2 -5.45 13.25 -17.53
CA ASN A 2 -5.63 14.00 -16.28
C ASN A 2 -5.68 13.05 -15.07
N GLN A 3 -5.68 13.60 -13.85
CA GLN A 3 -5.66 12.81 -12.61
C GLN A 3 -6.84 11.83 -12.50
N ASP A 4 -8.06 12.27 -12.81
CA ASP A 4 -9.27 11.45 -12.71
C ASP A 4 -9.25 10.29 -13.73
N GLU A 5 -8.73 10.53 -14.93
CA GLU A 5 -8.52 9.49 -15.94
C GLU A 5 -7.51 8.42 -15.49
N VAL A 6 -6.48 8.81 -14.73
CA VAL A 6 -5.53 7.84 -14.13
C VAL A 6 -6.22 7.02 -13.06
N ILE A 7 -6.96 7.67 -12.15
CA ILE A 7 -7.68 6.99 -11.06
C ILE A 7 -8.68 5.99 -11.64
N ALA A 8 -9.47 6.36 -12.64
CA ALA A 8 -10.42 5.46 -13.27
C ALA A 8 -9.75 4.23 -13.91
N LYS A 9 -8.54 4.40 -14.49
CA LYS A 9 -7.77 3.26 -15.02
C LYS A 9 -7.23 2.35 -13.92
N ILE A 10 -6.81 2.89 -12.77
CA ILE A 10 -6.41 2.10 -11.61
C ILE A 10 -7.61 1.31 -11.07
N GLU A 11 -8.75 1.98 -10.90
CA GLU A 11 -9.99 1.34 -10.44
C GLU A 11 -10.40 0.16 -11.31
N LEU A 12 -10.33 0.32 -12.64
CA LEU A 12 -10.63 -0.74 -13.60
C LEU A 12 -9.59 -1.86 -13.57
N ALA A 13 -8.28 -1.53 -13.53
CA ALA A 13 -7.21 -2.52 -13.57
C ALA A 13 -7.16 -3.41 -12.33
N PHE A 14 -7.60 -2.90 -11.18
CA PHE A 14 -7.63 -3.61 -9.90
C PHE A 14 -9.06 -3.95 -9.46
N GLN A 15 -10.02 -3.96 -10.37
CA GLN A 15 -11.40 -4.31 -10.04
C GLN A 15 -11.50 -5.76 -9.54
N GLY A 16 -12.15 -5.95 -8.39
CA GLY A 16 -12.43 -7.29 -7.83
C GLY A 16 -11.21 -8.01 -7.23
N VAL A 17 -10.11 -7.30 -6.95
CA VAL A 17 -8.97 -7.88 -6.24
C VAL A 17 -9.40 -8.36 -4.85
N PRO A 18 -9.05 -9.60 -4.46
CA PRO A 18 -9.46 -10.16 -3.18
C PRO A 18 -8.78 -9.47 -2.00
N GLN A 19 -9.51 -9.37 -0.89
CA GLN A 19 -8.97 -8.88 0.37
C GLN A 19 -7.99 -9.91 0.98
N PRO A 20 -6.81 -9.49 1.48
CA PRO A 20 -5.85 -10.40 2.11
C PRO A 20 -6.35 -10.96 3.45
N SER A 21 -5.91 -12.17 3.78
CA SER A 21 -6.17 -12.82 5.08
C SER A 21 -4.94 -12.85 5.99
N GLU A 22 -3.75 -13.10 5.43
CA GLU A 22 -2.53 -13.34 6.19
C GLU A 22 -1.90 -12.01 6.62
N ILE A 23 -1.29 -11.27 5.69
CA ILE A 23 -0.63 -10.00 5.99
C ILE A 23 -1.51 -8.85 5.51
N THR A 24 -2.36 -8.35 6.41
CA THR A 24 -3.22 -7.19 6.20
C THR A 24 -2.46 -5.89 6.50
N LEU A 25 -3.04 -4.73 6.18
CA LEU A 25 -2.33 -3.44 6.21
C LEU A 25 -1.72 -3.12 7.59
N HIS A 26 -2.50 -3.22 8.67
CA HIS A 26 -1.97 -2.95 10.01
C HIS A 26 -1.02 -4.03 10.51
N VAL A 27 -1.13 -5.27 10.03
CA VAL A 27 -0.17 -6.34 10.33
C VAL A 27 1.17 -6.03 9.67
N ALA A 28 1.16 -5.64 8.40
CA ALA A 28 2.37 -5.24 7.69
C ALA A 28 3.07 -4.04 8.33
N GLU A 29 2.31 -3.02 8.75
CA GLU A 29 2.86 -1.88 9.50
C GLU A 29 3.44 -2.31 10.85
N ALA A 30 2.80 -3.26 11.55
CA ALA A 30 3.32 -3.79 12.80
C ALA A 30 4.63 -4.57 12.62
N HIS A 31 4.77 -5.31 11.52
CA HIS A 31 6.00 -6.04 11.18
C HIS A 31 7.17 -5.09 10.93
N ASP A 32 6.93 -3.92 10.31
CA ASP A 32 7.94 -2.85 10.20
C ASP A 32 8.37 -2.32 11.58
N ASN A 33 7.42 -2.24 12.51
CA ASN A 33 7.66 -1.88 13.91
C ASN A 33 8.20 -3.05 14.77
N TYR A 34 8.62 -4.15 14.15
CA TYR A 34 9.13 -5.37 14.78
C TYR A 34 8.13 -6.09 15.71
N ASP A 35 6.83 -5.82 15.57
CA ASP A 35 5.77 -6.52 16.31
C ASP A 35 5.18 -7.66 15.48
N TYR A 36 5.80 -8.83 15.59
CA TYR A 36 5.38 -10.08 14.94
C TYR A 36 4.48 -10.96 15.82
N GLY A 37 4.17 -10.51 17.05
CA GLY A 37 3.49 -11.33 18.05
C GLY A 37 1.99 -11.07 18.17
N GLN A 38 1.49 -10.00 17.56
CA GLN A 38 0.14 -9.46 17.79
C GLN A 38 -0.69 -9.30 16.51
N ASP A 39 -0.39 -10.10 15.47
CA ASP A 39 -1.07 -10.03 14.17
C ASP A 39 -2.60 -10.07 14.30
N SER A 40 -3.16 -10.86 15.24
CA SER A 40 -4.61 -10.91 15.46
C SER A 40 -5.20 -9.59 15.95
N GLU A 41 -4.46 -8.83 16.76
CA GLU A 41 -4.92 -7.54 17.29
C GLU A 41 -4.78 -6.43 16.24
N HIS A 42 -3.71 -6.46 15.44
CA HIS A 42 -3.53 -5.51 14.35
C HIS A 42 -4.56 -5.74 13.25
N ARG A 43 -4.84 -7.00 12.88
CA ARG A 43 -5.86 -7.33 11.87
C ARG A 43 -7.27 -6.85 12.22
N LYS A 44 -7.61 -6.72 13.51
CA LYS A 44 -8.92 -6.15 13.94
C LYS A 44 -9.10 -4.68 13.57
N LYS A 45 -8.00 -3.95 13.33
CA LYS A 45 -8.01 -2.54 12.91
C LYS A 45 -8.26 -2.41 11.41
N ASP A 46 -8.06 -3.47 10.64
CA ASP A 46 -8.19 -3.43 9.19
C ASP A 46 -9.64 -3.35 8.74
N PHE A 47 -9.88 -2.45 7.79
CA PHE A 47 -11.16 -2.32 7.09
C PHE A 47 -11.52 -3.63 6.36
N GLN A 48 -12.80 -3.99 6.34
CA GLN A 48 -13.33 -5.16 5.62
C GLN A 48 -14.23 -4.70 4.49
N GLY A 49 -13.86 -5.01 3.24
CA GLY A 49 -14.57 -4.53 2.06
C GLY A 49 -13.66 -4.36 0.83
N PRO A 50 -14.16 -3.67 -0.21
CA PRO A 50 -13.37 -3.41 -1.42
C PRO A 50 -12.23 -2.43 -1.13
N TRP A 51 -11.10 -2.56 -1.83
CA TRP A 51 -9.92 -1.73 -1.59
C TRP A 51 -10.19 -0.22 -1.79
N GLN A 52 -11.16 0.12 -2.64
CA GLN A 52 -11.58 1.50 -2.92
C GLN A 52 -12.11 2.22 -1.67
N GLU A 53 -12.60 1.47 -0.69
CA GLU A 53 -13.23 1.99 0.53
C GLU A 53 -12.30 1.94 1.75
N VAL A 54 -11.02 1.53 1.57
CA VAL A 54 -10.03 1.59 2.65
C VAL A 54 -9.94 3.04 3.16
N PRO A 55 -10.14 3.28 4.48
CA PRO A 55 -10.09 4.63 5.03
C PRO A 55 -8.76 5.33 4.75
N GLU A 56 -8.80 6.61 4.37
CA GLU A 56 -7.57 7.39 4.12
C GLU A 56 -6.64 7.40 5.34
N GLU A 57 -7.21 7.42 6.55
CA GLU A 57 -6.44 7.38 7.81
C GLU A 57 -5.64 6.08 7.99
N HIS A 58 -6.12 4.95 7.44
CA HIS A 58 -5.37 3.70 7.49
C HIS A 58 -4.13 3.81 6.59
N ILE A 59 -4.29 4.39 5.41
CA ILE A 59 -3.18 4.63 4.48
C ILE A 59 -2.17 5.59 5.12
N GLU A 60 -2.64 6.70 5.69
CA GLU A 60 -1.79 7.70 6.37
C GLU A 60 -0.99 7.13 7.54
N ASN A 61 -1.59 6.22 8.32
CA ASN A 61 -0.95 5.62 9.49
C ASN A 61 -0.10 4.38 9.17
N CYS A 62 -0.24 3.79 7.98
CA CYS A 62 0.44 2.56 7.59
C CYS A 62 1.38 2.75 6.39
N GLN A 63 2.15 3.85 6.35
CA GLN A 63 2.96 4.23 5.19
C GLN A 63 4.13 3.25 4.90
N CYS A 64 4.52 2.39 5.84
CA CYS A 64 5.60 1.41 5.64
C CYS A 64 5.09 0.03 5.23
N ALA A 65 3.78 -0.21 5.30
CA ALA A 65 3.19 -1.53 5.09
C ALA A 65 3.52 -2.19 3.74
N LEU A 66 3.64 -1.42 2.64
CA LEU A 66 3.74 -2.00 1.28
C LEU A 66 4.89 -3.01 1.12
N THR A 67 6.01 -2.86 1.83
CA THR A 67 7.16 -3.77 1.73
C THR A 67 7.01 -5.08 2.51
N TYR A 68 6.05 -5.16 3.43
CA TYR A 68 5.81 -6.34 4.28
C TYR A 68 4.60 -7.15 3.85
N LEU A 69 3.74 -6.58 2.99
CA LEU A 69 2.57 -7.28 2.48
C LEU A 69 2.97 -8.56 1.72
N ASP A 70 2.16 -9.60 1.88
CA ASP A 70 2.20 -10.76 1.00
C ASP A 70 1.72 -10.39 -0.43
N PRO A 71 1.89 -11.25 -1.44
CA PRO A 71 1.48 -10.94 -2.81
C PRO A 71 -0.02 -10.61 -2.99
N VAL A 72 -0.90 -11.12 -2.13
CA VAL A 72 -2.35 -10.83 -2.18
C VAL A 72 -2.60 -9.44 -1.59
N GLY A 73 -2.03 -9.16 -0.42
CA GLY A 73 -2.12 -7.88 0.26
C GLY A 73 -1.52 -6.76 -0.58
N PHE A 74 -0.39 -7.00 -1.23
CA PHE A 74 0.23 -6.03 -2.12
C PHE A 74 -0.71 -5.66 -3.28
N ARG A 75 -1.33 -6.65 -3.94
CA ARG A 75 -2.29 -6.39 -5.02
C ARG A 75 -3.53 -5.63 -4.54
N PHE A 76 -3.97 -5.86 -3.30
CA PHE A 76 -5.14 -5.22 -2.72
C PHE A 76 -4.86 -3.78 -2.29
N TYR A 77 -3.78 -3.52 -1.54
CA TYR A 77 -3.50 -2.20 -0.98
C TYR A 77 -2.75 -1.28 -1.94
N LEU A 78 -1.95 -1.80 -2.88
CA LEU A 78 -1.26 -0.97 -3.86
C LEU A 78 -2.18 0.04 -4.58
N PRO A 79 -3.33 -0.35 -5.17
CA PRO A 79 -4.20 0.60 -5.85
C PRO A 79 -4.78 1.65 -4.88
N ALA A 80 -5.05 1.29 -3.62
CA ALA A 80 -5.50 2.25 -2.60
C ALA A 80 -4.42 3.31 -2.32
N PHE A 81 -3.16 2.90 -2.17
CA PHE A 81 -2.02 3.83 -2.04
C PHE A 81 -1.86 4.71 -3.28
N MET A 82 -1.91 4.14 -4.49
CA MET A 82 -1.77 4.90 -5.73
C MET A 82 -2.85 6.00 -5.85
N VAL A 83 -4.11 5.67 -5.60
CA VAL A 83 -5.22 6.63 -5.64
C VAL A 83 -5.08 7.69 -4.56
N TRP A 84 -4.71 7.30 -3.34
CA TRP A 84 -4.48 8.23 -2.24
C TRP A 84 -3.35 9.21 -2.56
N TYR A 85 -2.21 8.73 -3.06
CA TYR A 85 -1.10 9.60 -3.49
C TYR A 85 -1.51 10.53 -4.61
N LEU A 86 -2.20 10.06 -5.64
CA LEU A 86 -2.67 10.93 -6.73
C LEU A 86 -3.56 12.08 -6.23
N ARG A 87 -4.36 11.84 -5.18
CA ARG A 87 -5.20 12.86 -4.55
C ARG A 87 -4.42 13.81 -3.64
N HIS A 88 -3.34 13.36 -3.01
CA HIS A 88 -2.72 14.05 -1.88
C HIS A 88 -1.24 14.43 -2.05
N TYR A 89 -0.54 14.02 -3.13
CA TYR A 89 0.93 14.21 -3.28
C TYR A 89 1.41 15.66 -3.20
N LYS A 90 0.54 16.65 -3.42
CA LYS A 90 0.87 18.08 -3.27
C LYS A 90 0.68 18.61 -1.84
N ASN A 91 0.09 17.81 -0.95
CA ASN A 91 -0.20 18.18 0.43
C ASN A 91 0.83 17.56 1.37
N SER A 92 1.87 18.34 1.68
CA SER A 92 2.97 17.93 2.56
C SER A 92 2.55 17.62 4.00
N ASN A 93 1.34 18.01 4.42
CA ASN A 93 0.83 17.64 5.75
C ASN A 93 0.26 16.22 5.79
N LYS A 94 -0.17 15.70 4.63
CA LYS A 94 -0.71 14.34 4.48
C LYS A 94 0.36 13.35 4.06
N VAL A 95 1.18 13.68 3.05
CA VAL A 95 2.27 12.82 2.60
C VAL A 95 3.49 13.04 3.47
N LYS A 96 3.69 12.17 4.46
CA LYS A 96 4.79 12.25 5.43
C LYS A 96 6.06 11.55 4.95
N LEU A 97 5.90 10.50 4.15
CA LEU A 97 6.97 9.64 3.64
C LEU A 97 6.69 9.34 2.18
N ASP A 98 7.70 9.19 1.33
CA ASP A 98 7.55 8.85 -0.10
C ASP A 98 7.60 7.32 -0.33
N ASN A 99 7.25 6.52 0.67
CA ASN A 99 7.46 5.07 0.68
C ASN A 99 6.75 4.34 -0.47
N ALA A 100 5.57 4.80 -0.88
CA ALA A 100 4.87 4.21 -2.02
C ALA A 100 5.63 4.42 -3.34
N LEU A 101 6.34 5.55 -3.48
CA LEU A 101 7.18 5.80 -4.65
C LEU A 101 8.37 4.84 -4.68
N TYR A 102 9.05 4.65 -3.53
CA TYR A 102 10.15 3.70 -3.42
C TYR A 102 9.71 2.24 -3.60
N ALA A 103 8.53 1.86 -3.10
CA ALA A 103 7.99 0.50 -3.27
C ALA A 103 7.63 0.19 -4.74
N LEU A 104 7.33 1.23 -5.53
CA LEU A 104 7.01 1.12 -6.95
C LEU A 104 8.23 1.28 -7.86
N GLU A 105 9.33 1.82 -7.33
CA GLU A 105 10.56 1.98 -8.07
C GLU A 105 11.19 0.61 -8.33
N THR A 106 11.15 0.17 -9.59
CA THR A 106 11.99 -0.94 -10.00
C THR A 106 13.44 -0.47 -9.96
N TYR A 107 14.31 -1.17 -9.20
CA TYR A 107 15.76 -0.97 -9.16
C TYR A 107 16.43 -1.35 -10.50
N SER A 108 15.89 -0.88 -11.62
CA SER A 108 16.41 -1.07 -12.97
C SER A 108 17.55 -0.08 -13.21
N GLY A 109 18.67 -0.27 -12.50
CA GLY A 109 19.86 0.56 -12.69
C GLY A 109 20.87 0.58 -11.55
N GLU A 110 20.60 -0.03 -10.39
CA GLU A 110 21.56 -0.11 -9.29
C GLU A 110 22.50 -1.32 -9.48
N PRO A 111 23.81 -1.12 -9.75
CA PRO A 111 24.75 -2.21 -10.02
C PRO A 111 24.82 -3.22 -8.86
N ARG A 112 24.52 -2.79 -7.63
CA ARG A 112 24.54 -3.64 -6.42
C ARG A 112 23.38 -4.65 -6.37
N MET A 113 22.32 -4.42 -7.14
CA MET A 113 21.09 -5.22 -7.11
C MET A 113 21.00 -6.22 -8.26
N GLU A 114 21.91 -6.17 -9.25
CA GLU A 114 21.95 -7.12 -10.37
C GLU A 114 22.26 -8.56 -9.95
N GLN A 115 22.98 -8.73 -8.84
CA GLN A 115 23.31 -10.04 -8.28
C GLN A 115 22.11 -10.77 -7.66
N TYR A 116 20.97 -10.08 -7.47
CA TYR A 116 19.74 -10.64 -6.89
C TYR A 116 18.61 -10.81 -7.92
N LYS A 117 18.92 -10.62 -9.22
CA LYS A 117 18.00 -10.90 -10.32
C LYS A 117 17.98 -12.39 -10.68
#